data_AF-I6E887-F1
#
_entry.id   AF-I6E887-F1
#
_cell.length_a   1.000
_cell.length_b   1.000
_cell.length_c   1.000
_cell.angle_alpha   90.00
_cell.angle_beta   90.00
_cell.angle_gamma   90.00
#
_symmetry.space_group_name_H-M   'P 1'
#
loop_
_entity.id
_entity.type
_entity.pdbx_description
1 polymer ?
#
loop_
_entity_poly.entity_id
_entity_poly.type
_entity_poly.pdbx_seq_one_letter_code
_entity_poly.pdbx_strand_id
1 'polypeptide(L)'
;MTTSNRKKANVMRPVEYQNGEAFTIRNVQVMPESIPAGFKALADMSPFESLLIVDLGGTTLDVAKVQGQLAGISQVFCDPHVGVSLMADAVLSVMATNGMRTSHHIANTIIEHRHDEAWLRQHIHNDAHYASLMAVIREKEETLKQRVIRALAVFSGYGRVMVVGGGAEIVAPAIREACGVNATFIADGVPQFALVNGLYAMDKE
;
A
#
# COMPACT_ATOMS: atom_id res chain seq x y z
N MET A 1 -15.38 -9.11 -21.82
CA MET A 1 -15.59 -7.86 -21.05
C MET A 1 -14.26 -7.44 -20.44
N THR A 2 -13.86 -6.18 -20.57
CA THR A 2 -12.66 -5.65 -19.90
C THR A 2 -12.84 -5.66 -18.38
N THR A 3 -11.75 -5.74 -17.61
CA THR A 3 -11.77 -5.75 -16.13
C THR A 3 -12.52 -4.55 -15.56
N SER A 4 -12.42 -3.39 -16.23
CA SER A 4 -13.14 -2.15 -15.89
C SER A 4 -14.66 -2.31 -15.96
N ASN A 5 -15.19 -2.89 -17.04
CA ASN A 5 -16.64 -3.09 -17.20
C ASN A 5 -17.20 -4.07 -16.16
N ARG A 6 -16.43 -5.10 -15.79
CA ARG A 6 -16.81 -6.03 -14.71
C ARG A 6 -16.87 -5.32 -13.36
N LYS A 7 -15.89 -4.45 -13.04
CA LYS A 7 -15.89 -3.65 -11.81
C LYS A 7 -17.10 -2.70 -11.75
N LYS A 8 -17.38 -1.98 -12.84
CA LYS A 8 -18.56 -1.09 -12.94
C LYS A 8 -19.87 -1.87 -12.72
N ALA A 9 -20.04 -2.99 -13.41
CA ALA A 9 -21.23 -3.83 -13.28
C ALA A 9 -21.40 -4.41 -11.87
N ASN A 10 -20.30 -4.70 -11.15
CA ASN A 10 -20.35 -5.19 -9.77
C ASN A 10 -20.86 -4.12 -8.80
N VAL A 11 -20.40 -2.88 -8.96
CA VAL A 11 -20.76 -1.74 -8.10
C VAL A 11 -22.17 -1.22 -8.38
N MET A 12 -22.64 -1.33 -9.63
CA MET A 12 -24.00 -0.91 -10.03
C MET A 12 -25.11 -1.89 -9.60
N ARG A 13 -24.80 -2.98 -8.89
CA ARG A 13 -25.83 -3.93 -8.44
C ARG A 13 -26.71 -3.30 -7.36
N PRO A 14 -28.02 -3.58 -7.34
CA PRO A 14 -28.90 -3.11 -6.29
C PRO A 14 -28.49 -3.70 -4.94
N VAL A 15 -28.49 -2.87 -3.91
CA VAL A 15 -28.24 -3.26 -2.52
C VAL A 15 -29.47 -2.86 -1.71
N GLU A 16 -30.06 -3.83 -1.02
CA GLU A 16 -31.19 -3.59 -0.12
C GLU A 16 -30.68 -3.46 1.33
N TYR A 17 -31.21 -2.49 2.06
CA TYR A 17 -30.93 -2.29 3.48
C TYR A 17 -32.21 -2.50 4.28
N GLN A 18 -32.21 -3.45 5.22
CA GLN A 18 -33.43 -3.91 5.89
C GLN A 18 -34.17 -2.82 6.68
N ASN A 19 -33.46 -1.78 7.12
CA ASN A 19 -34.00 -0.75 8.03
C ASN A 19 -33.84 0.68 7.49
N GLY A 20 -33.82 0.86 6.16
CA GLY A 20 -33.74 2.20 5.57
C GLY A 20 -33.41 2.19 4.09
N GLU A 21 -33.09 3.36 3.55
CA GLU A 21 -32.75 3.50 2.15
C GLU A 21 -31.24 3.34 1.94
N ALA A 22 -30.87 2.53 0.94
CA ALA A 22 -29.50 2.43 0.47
C ALA A 22 -29.16 3.58 -0.49
N PHE A 23 -27.88 3.96 -0.54
CA PHE A 23 -27.40 4.91 -1.54
C PHE A 23 -27.64 4.37 -2.97
N THR A 24 -28.17 5.22 -3.84
CA THR A 24 -28.28 4.90 -5.27
C THR A 24 -27.03 5.38 -6.01
N ILE A 25 -26.23 4.44 -6.48
CA ILE A 25 -25.07 4.74 -7.31
C ILE A 25 -25.55 5.11 -8.71
N ARG A 26 -25.33 6.37 -9.11
CA ARG A 26 -25.80 6.92 -10.40
C ARG A 26 -24.78 6.76 -11.53
N ASN A 27 -23.51 6.94 -11.21
CA ASN A 27 -22.42 6.88 -12.18
C ASN A 27 -21.18 6.23 -11.54
N VAL A 28 -20.41 5.49 -12.33
CA VAL A 28 -19.17 4.83 -11.89
C VAL A 28 -18.08 5.09 -12.90
N GLN A 29 -17.03 5.77 -12.45
CA GLN A 29 -15.76 5.88 -13.15
C GLN A 29 -14.74 4.91 -12.54
N VAL A 30 -13.79 4.45 -13.35
CA VAL A 30 -12.74 3.51 -12.92
C VAL A 30 -11.42 4.13 -13.31
N MET A 31 -10.57 4.36 -12.32
CA MET A 31 -9.21 4.86 -12.48
C MET A 31 -8.19 3.77 -12.11
N PRO A 32 -6.99 3.78 -12.69
CA PRO A 32 -5.87 2.99 -12.19
C PRO A 32 -5.45 3.50 -10.79
N GLU A 33 -4.96 2.61 -9.93
CA GLU A 33 -4.76 2.89 -8.50
C GLU A 33 -3.52 3.75 -8.21
N SER A 34 -2.39 3.46 -8.87
CA SER A 34 -1.13 4.15 -8.60
C SER A 34 -1.05 5.57 -9.20
N ILE A 35 -1.66 5.84 -10.35
CA ILE A 35 -1.47 7.12 -11.07
C ILE A 35 -2.09 8.32 -10.35
N PRO A 36 -3.35 8.26 -9.86
CA PRO A 36 -3.96 9.39 -9.16
C PRO A 36 -3.15 9.77 -7.92
N ALA A 37 -2.58 8.80 -7.20
CA ALA A 37 -1.77 9.07 -6.01
C ALA A 37 -0.59 10.00 -6.30
N GLY A 38 0.00 9.91 -7.50
CA GLY A 38 1.12 10.76 -7.92
C GLY A 38 0.71 12.00 -8.72
N PHE A 39 -0.59 12.24 -8.93
CA PHE A 39 -1.10 13.27 -9.86
C PHE A 39 -0.48 14.65 -9.61
N LYS A 40 -0.52 15.13 -8.37
CA LYS A 40 0.03 16.43 -7.98
C LYS A 40 1.54 16.52 -8.21
N ALA A 41 2.28 15.49 -7.81
CA ALA A 41 3.72 15.43 -8.04
C ALA A 41 4.06 15.42 -9.53
N LEU A 42 3.28 14.68 -10.34
CA LEU A 42 3.45 14.60 -11.78
C LEU A 42 3.15 15.93 -12.48
N ALA A 43 2.15 16.68 -12.03
CA ALA A 43 1.79 17.98 -12.62
C ALA A 43 2.94 18.99 -12.57
N ASP A 44 3.71 18.99 -11.46
CA ASP A 44 4.84 19.90 -11.25
C ASP A 44 6.17 19.41 -11.88
N MET A 45 6.19 18.21 -12.45
CA MET A 45 7.39 17.61 -13.04
C MET A 45 7.53 17.93 -14.53
N SER A 46 8.77 18.05 -15.00
CA SER A 46 9.06 18.16 -16.44
C SER A 46 8.65 16.88 -17.19
N PRO A 47 8.19 16.94 -18.45
CA PRO A 47 7.85 15.74 -19.23
C PRO A 47 9.06 14.83 -19.52
N PHE A 48 10.28 15.33 -19.31
CA PHE A 48 11.53 14.56 -19.41
C PHE A 48 11.91 13.86 -18.09
N GLU A 49 11.27 14.19 -16.98
CA GLU A 49 11.41 13.48 -15.71
C GLU A 49 10.39 12.34 -15.62
N SER A 50 10.65 11.36 -14.75
CA SER A 50 9.66 10.34 -14.43
C SER A 50 9.61 10.01 -12.93
N LEU A 51 8.42 9.69 -12.48
CA LEU A 51 8.07 9.30 -11.13
C LEU A 51 7.82 7.79 -11.09
N LEU A 52 8.48 7.12 -10.15
CA LEU A 52 8.14 5.76 -9.76
C LEU A 52 7.17 5.82 -8.57
N ILE A 53 5.96 5.32 -8.77
CA ILE A 53 4.94 5.20 -7.73
C ILE A 53 4.90 3.76 -7.27
N VAL A 54 5.14 3.52 -5.99
CA VAL A 54 5.13 2.21 -5.34
C VAL A 54 3.97 2.17 -4.36
N ASP A 55 2.91 1.46 -4.69
CA ASP A 55 1.72 1.29 -3.86
C ASP A 55 1.72 -0.09 -3.20
N LEU A 56 1.93 -0.12 -1.88
CA LEU A 56 1.88 -1.35 -1.10
C LEU A 56 0.57 -1.40 -0.30
N GLY A 57 -0.38 -2.17 -0.82
CA GLY A 57 -1.67 -2.42 -0.21
C GLY A 57 -1.67 -3.59 0.78
N GLY A 58 -2.87 -3.95 1.22
CA GLY A 58 -3.07 -5.08 2.13
C GLY A 58 -2.64 -6.41 1.50
N THR A 59 -2.93 -6.62 0.22
CA THR A 59 -2.69 -7.90 -0.47
C THR A 59 -1.85 -7.80 -1.73
N THR A 60 -1.66 -6.60 -2.27
CA THR A 60 -1.00 -6.37 -3.56
C THR A 60 0.08 -5.30 -3.47
N LEU A 61 1.04 -5.41 -4.36
CA LEU A 61 2.06 -4.41 -4.65
C LEU A 61 1.85 -3.95 -6.09
N ASP A 62 1.55 -2.67 -6.26
CA ASP A 62 1.36 -2.04 -7.56
C ASP A 62 2.45 -0.99 -7.78
N VAL A 63 3.18 -1.09 -8.89
CA VAL A 63 4.29 -0.19 -9.22
C VAL A 63 4.07 0.41 -10.60
N ALA A 64 4.14 1.73 -10.71
CA ALA A 64 4.01 2.43 -11.98
C ALA A 64 5.13 3.45 -12.17
N LYS A 65 5.68 3.52 -13.39
CA LYS A 65 6.58 4.58 -13.82
C LYS A 65 5.83 5.50 -14.78
N VAL A 66 5.70 6.76 -14.42
CA VAL A 66 4.90 7.76 -15.16
C VAL A 66 5.77 8.98 -15.44
N GLN A 67 5.68 9.52 -16.66
CA GLN A 67 6.39 10.75 -17.05
C GLN A 67 5.70 11.99 -16.47
N GLY A 68 6.48 13.03 -16.19
CA GLY A 68 5.96 14.31 -15.73
C GLY A 68 4.90 14.89 -16.67
N GLN A 69 4.04 15.75 -16.13
CA GLN A 69 2.85 16.29 -16.79
C GLN A 69 1.90 15.22 -17.34
N LEU A 70 1.98 14.00 -16.81
CA LEU A 70 1.23 12.82 -17.30
C LEU A 70 1.44 12.58 -18.81
N ALA A 71 2.61 12.96 -19.34
CA ALA A 71 2.92 12.85 -20.77
C ALA A 71 2.91 11.40 -21.30
N GLY A 72 3.04 10.42 -20.40
CA GLY A 72 2.92 9.00 -20.74
C GLY A 72 3.13 8.08 -19.54
N ILE A 73 2.53 6.89 -19.62
CA ILE A 73 2.79 5.77 -18.70
C ILE A 73 3.88 4.92 -19.34
N SER A 74 5.06 4.85 -18.72
CA SER A 74 6.19 4.12 -19.28
C SER A 74 6.17 2.63 -18.95
N GLN A 75 5.76 2.26 -17.73
CA GLN A 75 5.81 0.88 -17.26
C GLN A 75 4.87 0.69 -16.07
N VAL A 76 4.20 -0.46 -15.99
CA VAL A 76 3.36 -0.87 -14.86
C VAL A 76 3.68 -2.30 -14.49
N PHE A 77 3.70 -2.58 -13.20
CA PHE A 77 3.90 -3.91 -12.62
C PHE A 77 2.93 -4.10 -11.45
N CYS A 78 2.38 -5.30 -11.33
CA CYS A 78 1.47 -5.67 -10.24
C CYS A 78 1.88 -7.06 -9.74
N ASP A 79 2.11 -7.19 -8.44
CA ASP A 79 2.32 -8.46 -7.77
C ASP A 79 1.19 -8.73 -6.77
N PRO A 80 0.27 -9.68 -7.07
CA PRO A 80 -0.85 -10.01 -6.19
C PRO A 80 -0.45 -10.90 -4.99
N HIS A 81 0.83 -11.23 -4.84
CA HIS A 81 1.36 -12.07 -3.76
C HIS A 81 2.27 -11.31 -2.78
N VAL A 82 2.34 -9.99 -2.92
CA VAL A 82 3.13 -9.11 -2.05
C VAL A 82 2.20 -8.07 -1.45
N GLY A 83 1.97 -8.14 -0.14
CA GLY A 83 1.13 -7.20 0.58
C GLY A 83 1.39 -7.29 2.08
N VAL A 84 0.84 -6.33 2.85
CA VAL A 84 0.96 -6.30 4.32
C VAL A 84 0.37 -7.55 4.98
N SER A 85 -0.58 -8.24 4.32
CA SER A 85 -1.16 -9.49 4.79
C SER A 85 -0.10 -10.57 5.05
N LEU A 86 1.04 -10.55 4.36
CA LEU A 86 2.17 -11.43 4.64
C LEU A 86 2.61 -11.37 6.11
N MET A 87 2.62 -10.17 6.69
CA MET A 87 2.94 -9.95 8.09
C MET A 87 1.74 -10.28 8.98
N ALA A 88 0.55 -9.80 8.62
CA ALA A 88 -0.66 -10.00 9.43
C ALA A 88 -1.01 -11.48 9.62
N ASP A 89 -0.91 -12.29 8.56
CA ASP A 89 -1.19 -13.72 8.59
C ASP A 89 -0.18 -14.47 9.47
N ALA A 90 1.09 -14.06 9.44
CA ALA A 90 2.13 -14.64 10.27
C ALA A 90 1.95 -14.30 11.76
N VAL A 91 1.58 -13.05 12.06
CA VAL A 91 1.22 -12.61 13.42
C VAL A 91 0.02 -13.40 13.92
N LEU A 92 -1.04 -13.54 13.12
CA LEU A 92 -2.23 -14.32 13.47
C LEU A 92 -1.89 -15.79 13.77
N SER A 93 -0.99 -16.40 13.00
CA SER A 93 -0.55 -17.78 13.20
C SER A 93 0.17 -17.96 14.55
N VAL A 94 1.09 -17.06 14.88
CA VAL A 94 1.79 -17.09 16.18
C VAL A 94 0.82 -16.83 17.34
N MET A 95 -0.07 -15.87 17.19
CA MET A 95 -1.11 -15.59 18.18
C MET A 95 -2.00 -16.81 18.44
N ALA A 96 -2.48 -17.48 17.38
CA ALA A 96 -3.28 -18.69 17.49
C ALA A 96 -2.54 -19.81 18.23
N THR A 97 -1.27 -20.02 17.88
CA THR A 97 -0.40 -21.03 18.52
C THR A 97 -0.19 -20.76 20.00
N ASN A 98 -0.13 -19.49 20.38
CA ASN A 98 0.04 -19.04 21.77
C ASN A 98 -1.31 -18.91 22.53
N GLY A 99 -2.43 -19.35 21.95
CA GLY A 99 -3.75 -19.26 22.55
C GLY A 99 -4.29 -17.83 22.74
N MET A 100 -3.77 -16.88 21.97
CA MET A 100 -4.19 -15.48 22.02
C MET A 100 -5.42 -15.23 21.13
N ARG A 101 -6.20 -14.19 21.44
CA ARG A 101 -7.35 -13.79 20.63
C ARG A 101 -6.90 -13.32 19.25
N THR A 102 -7.34 -13.98 18.19
CA THR A 102 -6.98 -13.65 16.80
C THR A 102 -8.01 -12.74 16.13
N SER A 103 -7.55 -11.65 15.53
CA SER A 103 -8.30 -10.88 14.54
C SER A 103 -7.34 -10.03 13.71
N HIS A 104 -7.67 -9.77 12.44
CA HIS A 104 -6.85 -8.90 11.59
C HIS A 104 -6.66 -7.51 12.18
N HIS A 105 -7.68 -6.97 12.87
CA HIS A 105 -7.55 -5.70 13.57
C HIS A 105 -6.44 -5.75 14.63
N ILE A 106 -6.44 -6.75 15.50
CA ILE A 106 -5.40 -6.91 16.53
C ILE A 106 -4.02 -7.12 15.90
N ALA A 107 -3.93 -7.96 14.85
CA ALA A 107 -2.67 -8.21 14.16
C ALA A 107 -2.10 -6.93 13.53
N ASN A 108 -2.95 -6.12 12.88
CA ASN A 108 -2.54 -4.85 12.29
C ASN A 108 -2.11 -3.85 13.37
N THR A 109 -2.82 -3.73 14.49
CA THR A 109 -2.40 -2.86 15.60
C THR A 109 -1.06 -3.28 16.19
N ILE A 110 -0.79 -4.58 16.31
CA ILE A 110 0.54 -5.09 16.73
C ILE A 110 1.62 -4.69 15.71
N ILE A 111 1.32 -4.77 14.41
CA ILE A 111 2.25 -4.37 13.34
C ILE A 111 2.49 -2.86 13.36
N GLU A 112 1.46 -2.05 13.56
CA GLU A 112 1.56 -0.59 13.68
C GLU A 112 2.49 -0.20 14.85
N HIS A 113 2.33 -0.86 16.01
CA HIS A 113 3.15 -0.66 17.21
C HIS A 113 4.42 -1.52 17.29
N ARG A 114 4.86 -2.16 16.19
CA ARG A 114 5.99 -3.11 16.20
C ARG A 114 7.33 -2.55 16.69
N HIS A 115 7.48 -1.23 16.71
CA HIS A 115 8.67 -0.54 17.22
C HIS A 115 8.46 0.08 18.61
N ASP A 116 7.28 -0.07 19.20
CA ASP A 116 6.91 0.42 20.53
C ASP A 116 6.84 -0.74 21.54
N GLU A 117 8.00 -1.07 22.12
CA GLU A 117 8.08 -2.15 23.11
C GLU A 117 7.21 -1.86 24.34
N ALA A 118 7.12 -0.60 24.79
CA ALA A 118 6.34 -0.26 25.97
C ALA A 118 4.85 -0.55 25.74
N TRP A 119 4.31 -0.17 24.58
CA TRP A 119 2.93 -0.49 24.20
C TRP A 119 2.72 -1.99 24.05
N LEU A 120 3.63 -2.70 23.38
CA LEU A 120 3.50 -4.15 23.18
C LEU A 120 3.52 -4.93 24.50
N ARG A 121 4.37 -4.53 25.46
CA ARG A 121 4.47 -5.17 26.78
C ARG A 121 3.25 -4.95 27.67
N GLN A 122 2.49 -3.88 27.44
CA GLN A 122 1.19 -3.66 28.11
C GLN A 122 0.09 -4.62 27.61
N HIS A 123 0.24 -5.16 26.40
CA HIS A 123 -0.76 -6.02 25.77
C HIS A 123 -0.31 -7.50 25.71
N ILE A 124 1.00 -7.76 25.77
CA ILE A 124 1.61 -9.08 25.66
C ILE A 124 2.50 -9.31 26.89
N HIS A 125 1.90 -9.75 27.99
CA HIS A 125 2.58 -9.92 29.27
C HIS A 125 3.54 -11.12 29.33
N ASN A 126 3.32 -12.15 28.51
CA ASN A 126 4.16 -13.35 28.52
C ASN A 126 5.41 -13.14 27.65
N ASP A 127 6.60 -13.27 28.26
CA ASP A 127 7.89 -13.05 27.59
C ASP A 127 8.12 -13.97 26.39
N ALA A 128 7.73 -15.24 26.47
CA ALA A 128 7.88 -16.19 25.37
C ALA A 128 6.94 -15.84 24.20
N HIS A 129 5.72 -15.38 24.50
CA HIS A 129 4.77 -14.93 23.48
C HIS A 129 5.27 -13.64 22.80
N TYR A 130 5.79 -12.69 23.57
CA TYR A 130 6.39 -11.48 23.03
C TYR A 130 7.59 -11.81 22.14
N ALA A 131 8.51 -12.65 22.60
CA ALA A 131 9.70 -13.02 21.84
C ALA A 131 9.35 -13.73 20.52
N SER A 132 8.40 -14.67 20.55
CA SER A 132 7.94 -15.37 19.33
C SER A 132 7.25 -14.43 18.34
N LEU A 133 6.42 -13.49 18.81
CA LEU A 133 5.79 -12.48 17.97
C LEU A 133 6.81 -11.53 17.34
N MET A 134 7.77 -11.03 18.12
CA MET A 134 8.77 -10.11 17.60
C MET A 134 9.72 -10.78 16.61
N ALA A 135 10.04 -12.07 16.82
CA ALA A 135 10.83 -12.84 15.87
C ALA A 135 10.13 -12.94 14.50
N VAL A 136 8.83 -13.32 14.49
CA VAL A 136 8.09 -13.46 13.22
C VAL A 136 7.86 -12.12 12.53
N ILE A 137 7.58 -11.06 13.29
CA ILE A 137 7.38 -9.71 12.72
C ILE A 137 8.65 -9.25 12.00
N ARG A 138 9.82 -9.38 12.65
CA ARG A 138 11.10 -8.99 12.05
C ARG A 138 11.42 -9.80 10.79
N GLU A 139 11.20 -11.11 10.83
CA GLU A 139 11.41 -11.99 9.68
C GLU A 139 10.51 -11.61 8.48
N LYS A 140 9.21 -11.37 8.74
CA LYS A 140 8.25 -11.05 7.68
C LYS A 140 8.37 -9.62 7.17
N GLU A 141 8.75 -8.68 8.03
CA GLU A 141 9.10 -7.32 7.61
C GLU A 141 10.28 -7.34 6.62
N GLU A 142 11.33 -8.09 6.94
CA GLU A 142 12.49 -8.21 6.05
C GLU A 142 12.13 -8.93 4.74
N THR A 143 11.32 -10.00 4.83
CA THR A 143 10.80 -10.69 3.64
C THR A 143 10.00 -9.74 2.74
N LEU A 144 9.13 -8.90 3.34
CA LEU A 144 8.31 -7.93 2.61
C LEU A 144 9.20 -6.89 1.91
N LYS A 145 10.19 -6.32 2.62
CA LYS A 145 11.17 -5.37 2.05
C LYS A 145 11.91 -5.96 0.87
N GLN A 146 12.45 -7.18 1.01
CA GLN A 146 13.19 -7.85 -0.06
C GLN A 146 12.32 -8.13 -1.30
N ARG A 147 11.07 -8.55 -1.10
CA ARG A 147 10.13 -8.77 -2.21
C ARG A 147 9.83 -7.48 -2.96
N VAL A 148 9.60 -6.38 -2.22
CA VAL A 148 9.39 -5.06 -2.84
C VAL A 148 10.63 -4.61 -3.60
N ILE A 149 11.82 -4.65 -3.00
CA ILE A 149 13.07 -4.27 -3.69
C ILE A 149 13.28 -5.09 -4.97
N ARG A 150 13.04 -6.40 -4.91
CA ARG A 150 13.13 -7.28 -6.09
C ARG A 150 12.14 -6.89 -7.19
N ALA A 151 10.92 -6.51 -6.83
CA ALA A 151 9.93 -6.00 -7.78
C ALA A 151 10.37 -4.67 -8.41
N LEU A 152 11.09 -3.81 -7.68
CA LEU A 152 11.60 -2.54 -8.21
C LEU A 152 12.81 -2.71 -9.14
N ALA A 153 13.52 -3.85 -9.09
CA ALA A 153 14.73 -4.09 -9.89
C ALA A 153 14.48 -4.08 -11.42
N VAL A 154 13.23 -4.27 -11.86
CA VAL A 154 12.86 -4.20 -13.29
C VAL A 154 12.61 -2.77 -13.79
N PHE A 155 12.68 -1.78 -12.90
CA PHE A 155 12.48 -0.37 -13.22
C PHE A 155 13.82 0.35 -13.23
N SER A 156 13.99 1.27 -14.18
CA SER A 156 15.16 2.15 -14.29
C SER A 156 14.79 3.47 -14.95
N GLY A 157 15.69 4.45 -14.85
CA GLY A 157 15.54 5.77 -15.49
C GLY A 157 14.47 6.67 -14.87
N TYR A 158 14.08 6.41 -13.62
CA TYR A 158 13.22 7.30 -12.84
C TYR A 158 14.05 8.26 -12.00
N GLY A 159 13.63 9.53 -11.94
CA GLY A 159 14.32 10.57 -11.19
C GLY A 159 13.70 10.83 -9.81
N ARG A 160 12.45 10.39 -9.60
CA ARG A 160 11.72 10.55 -8.34
C ARG A 160 11.01 9.27 -7.96
N VAL A 161 10.82 9.05 -6.66
CA VAL A 161 10.10 7.90 -6.10
C VAL A 161 9.07 8.38 -5.09
N MET A 162 7.86 7.82 -5.14
CA MET A 162 6.81 8.04 -4.16
C MET A 162 6.29 6.68 -3.70
N VAL A 163 6.16 6.50 -2.38
CA VAL A 163 5.64 5.27 -1.78
C VAL A 163 4.32 5.59 -1.10
N VAL A 164 3.28 4.84 -1.48
CA VAL A 164 1.90 5.02 -1.06
C VAL A 164 1.29 3.70 -0.58
N GLY A 165 0.06 3.75 -0.08
CA GLY A 165 -0.64 2.59 0.44
C GLY A 165 -0.38 2.35 1.94
N GLY A 166 -1.16 1.45 2.54
CA GLY A 166 -1.10 1.19 3.98
C GLY A 166 0.22 0.56 4.45
N GLY A 167 0.97 -0.09 3.55
CA GLY A 167 2.28 -0.66 3.85
C GLY A 167 3.44 0.31 3.67
N ALA A 168 3.20 1.56 3.24
CA ALA A 168 4.25 2.50 2.87
C ALA A 168 5.30 2.71 3.98
N GLU A 169 4.87 2.90 5.23
CA GLU A 169 5.76 3.14 6.35
C GLU A 169 6.73 1.97 6.63
N ILE A 170 6.33 0.75 6.28
CA ILE A 170 7.12 -0.47 6.51
C ILE A 170 8.27 -0.54 5.50
N VAL A 171 8.03 -0.15 4.25
CA VAL A 171 8.97 -0.38 3.12
C VAL A 171 9.68 0.88 2.63
N ALA A 172 9.15 2.08 2.91
CA ALA A 172 9.73 3.34 2.44
C ALA A 172 11.21 3.52 2.83
N PRO A 173 11.66 3.19 4.05
CA PRO A 173 13.08 3.27 4.40
C PRO A 173 13.95 2.37 3.51
N ALA A 174 13.54 1.12 3.29
CA ALA A 174 14.27 0.14 2.49
C ALA A 174 14.28 0.51 0.99
N ILE A 175 13.17 1.04 0.48
CA ILE A 175 13.10 1.55 -0.91
C ILE A 175 14.01 2.77 -1.06
N ARG A 176 14.01 3.69 -0.10
CA ARG A 176 14.88 4.88 -0.12
C ARG A 176 16.36 4.48 -0.16
N GLU A 177 16.75 3.50 0.66
CA GLU A 177 18.11 2.96 0.66
C GLU A 177 18.46 2.29 -0.68
N ALA A 178 17.56 1.45 -1.22
CA ALA A 178 17.79 0.75 -2.48
C ALA A 178 17.87 1.69 -3.70
N CYS A 179 17.09 2.77 -3.73
CA CYS A 179 17.16 3.79 -4.77
C CYS A 179 18.39 4.71 -4.60
N GLY A 180 18.89 4.86 -3.37
CA GLY A 180 20.06 5.67 -3.04
C GLY A 180 19.90 7.14 -3.45
N VAL A 181 21.00 7.77 -3.83
CA VAL A 181 21.03 9.18 -4.29
C VAL A 181 20.51 9.39 -5.72
N ASN A 182 20.17 8.31 -6.43
CA ASN A 182 19.80 8.35 -7.83
C ASN A 182 18.38 8.85 -8.08
N ALA A 183 17.54 8.89 -7.03
CA ALA A 183 16.19 9.40 -7.13
C ALA A 183 15.78 10.20 -5.89
N THR A 184 15.06 11.30 -6.10
CA THR A 184 14.50 12.10 -5.01
C THR A 184 13.24 11.43 -4.47
N PHE A 185 13.19 11.20 -3.15
CA PHE A 185 12.02 10.64 -2.49
C PHE A 185 10.98 11.73 -2.23
N ILE A 186 9.77 11.53 -2.72
CA ILE A 186 8.62 12.40 -2.44
C ILE A 186 7.93 11.86 -1.20
N ALA A 187 7.89 12.66 -0.15
CA ALA A 187 7.06 12.43 1.02
C ALA A 187 5.87 13.38 0.93
N ASP A 188 4.69 12.87 0.58
CA ASP A 188 3.47 13.70 0.53
C ASP A 188 2.45 13.16 1.53
N GLY A 189 2.18 13.96 2.56
CA GLY A 189 1.10 13.74 3.53
C GLY A 189 1.05 12.34 4.17
N VAL A 190 -0.17 11.82 4.30
CA VAL A 190 -0.47 10.49 4.86
C VAL A 190 -0.57 9.48 3.70
N PRO A 191 0.38 8.54 3.53
CA PRO A 191 0.51 7.70 2.33
C PRO A 191 -0.75 6.88 1.98
N GLN A 192 -1.52 6.46 2.99
CA GLN A 192 -2.76 5.69 2.78
C GLN A 192 -3.89 6.48 2.12
N PHE A 193 -3.84 7.82 2.16
CA PHE A 193 -4.85 8.70 1.55
C PHE A 193 -4.37 9.34 0.25
N ALA A 194 -3.14 9.07 -0.20
CA ALA A 194 -2.58 9.66 -1.42
C ALA A 194 -3.47 9.39 -2.64
N LEU A 195 -3.93 8.14 -2.80
CA LEU A 195 -4.83 7.76 -3.90
C LEU A 195 -6.14 8.56 -3.91
N VAL A 196 -6.88 8.57 -2.80
CA VAL A 196 -8.20 9.22 -2.74
C VAL A 196 -8.09 10.73 -2.88
N ASN A 197 -7.03 11.34 -2.33
CA ASN A 197 -6.76 12.76 -2.48
C ASN A 197 -6.39 13.11 -3.93
N GLY A 198 -5.64 12.24 -4.59
CA GLY A 198 -5.35 12.34 -6.02
C GLY A 198 -6.60 12.30 -6.90
N LEU A 199 -7.47 11.32 -6.66
CA LEU A 199 -8.76 11.21 -7.36
C LEU A 199 -9.63 12.46 -7.18
N TYR A 200 -9.70 12.99 -5.96
CA TYR A 200 -10.45 14.21 -5.66
C TYR A 200 -9.88 15.45 -6.36
N ALA A 201 -8.55 15.55 -6.50
CA ALA A 201 -7.92 16.64 -7.23
C ALA A 201 -8.22 16.56 -8.75
N MET A 202 -8.18 15.36 -9.33
CA MET A 202 -8.46 15.13 -10.75
C MET A 202 -9.91 15.42 -11.14
N ASP A 203 -10.88 15.22 -10.24
CA ASP A 203 -12.31 15.49 -10.50
C ASP A 203 -12.64 17.00 -10.51
N LYS A 204 -11.71 17.85 -10.05
CA LYS A 204 -11.90 19.31 -9.97
C LYS A 204 -11.29 20.11 -11.12
N GLU A 205 -10.50 19.47 -11.98
CA GLU A 205 -9.96 20.04 -13.23
C GLU A 205 -10.83 19.66 -14.43
#